data_AF-A0A955J4C3-F1
#
_entry.id   AF-A0A955J4C3-F1
#
_cell.length_a   1.000
_cell.length_b   1.000
_cell.length_c   1.000
_cell.angle_alpha   90.00
_cell.angle_beta   90.00
_cell.angle_gamma   90.00
#
_symmetry.space_group_name_H-M   'P 1'
#
loop_
_entity.id
_entity.type
_entity.pdbx_description
1 polymer ?
#
loop_
_entity_poly.entity_id
_entity_poly.type
_entity_poly.pdbx_seq_one_letter_code
_entity_poly.pdbx_strand_id
1 'polypeptide(L)'
;YKLDPAEDLLVLVDDVALPTGRIRLRARGSAGGHNGLTDIERLLGTDNYGRCRIGIDAPGRIPQKDYVLGRFTEEQEAALGPALERACDAAACWAAGGMTQAMNLFNPDPEPPPRASRKPAAADADAETPSDHVSNGAGADSGPQ
;
A
#
# COMPACT_ATOMS: atom_id res chain seq x y z
N TYR A 1 -11.45 -2.94 -34.81
CA TYR A 1 -12.24 -3.59 -33.74
C TYR A 1 -13.17 -2.55 -33.13
N LYS A 2 -14.41 -2.90 -32.76
CA LYS A 2 -15.40 -1.95 -32.20
C LYS A 2 -15.32 -1.96 -30.67
N LEU A 3 -14.15 -1.60 -30.14
CA LEU A 3 -13.87 -1.63 -28.70
C LEU A 3 -14.27 -0.31 -28.05
N ASP A 4 -14.80 -0.37 -26.82
CA ASP A 4 -15.02 0.78 -25.95
C ASP A 4 -13.78 1.01 -25.08
N PRO A 5 -13.06 2.14 -25.21
CA PRO A 5 -11.87 2.40 -24.40
C PRO A 5 -12.07 2.31 -22.88
N ALA A 6 -13.29 2.58 -22.38
CA ALA A 6 -13.57 2.55 -20.95
C ALA A 6 -13.53 1.12 -20.37
N GLU A 7 -13.95 0.14 -21.17
CA GLU A 7 -14.17 -1.25 -20.74
C GLU A 7 -13.15 -2.22 -21.36
N ASP A 8 -12.70 -1.95 -22.59
CA ASP A 8 -11.93 -2.88 -23.43
C ASP A 8 -10.44 -2.49 -23.58
N LEU A 9 -10.00 -1.37 -23.00
CA LEU A 9 -8.61 -0.89 -23.11
C LEU A 9 -7.95 -0.74 -21.73
N LEU A 10 -6.84 -1.45 -21.55
CA LEU A 10 -5.91 -1.28 -20.44
C LEU A 10 -4.52 -0.94 -20.97
N VAL A 11 -3.99 0.22 -20.56
CA VAL A 11 -2.63 0.67 -20.91
C VAL A 11 -1.67 0.39 -19.77
N LEU A 12 -0.62 -0.39 -20.01
CA LEU A 12 0.50 -0.57 -19.07
C LEU A 12 1.56 0.48 -19.37
N VAL A 13 2.02 1.19 -18.33
CA VAL A 13 2.89 2.36 -18.50
C VAL A 13 3.82 2.54 -17.32
N ASP A 14 5.06 2.96 -17.57
CA ASP A 14 5.98 3.38 -16.52
C ASP A 14 5.55 4.70 -15.88
N ASP A 15 5.80 4.85 -14.58
CA ASP A 15 5.40 6.04 -13.82
C ASP A 15 6.45 6.45 -12.79
N VAL A 16 7.07 7.60 -13.04
CA VAL A 16 8.08 8.22 -12.16
C VAL A 16 7.50 8.74 -10.84
N ALA A 17 6.18 8.91 -10.75
CA ALA A 17 5.52 9.33 -9.51
C ALA A 17 5.28 8.16 -8.54
N LEU A 18 5.50 6.91 -8.98
CA LEU A 18 5.35 5.72 -8.17
C LEU A 18 6.72 5.12 -7.84
N PRO A 19 6.96 4.71 -6.58
CA PRO A 19 8.20 4.01 -6.22
C PRO A 19 8.41 2.75 -7.06
N THR A 20 9.66 2.44 -7.43
CA THR A 20 9.98 1.20 -8.11
C THR A 20 9.48 -0.02 -7.34
N GLY A 21 8.92 -0.97 -8.07
CA GLY A 21 8.31 -2.18 -7.50
C GLY A 21 6.81 -2.04 -7.18
N ARG A 22 6.25 -0.82 -7.24
CA ARG A 22 4.81 -0.59 -7.03
C ARG A 22 4.07 -0.64 -8.35
N ILE A 23 2.83 -1.13 -8.32
CA ILE A 23 1.88 -0.95 -9.43
C ILE A 23 0.61 -0.28 -8.92
N ARG A 24 -0.08 0.43 -9.80
CA ARG A 24 -1.36 1.06 -9.50
C ARG A 24 -2.28 1.08 -10.71
N LEU A 25 -3.42 0.42 -10.57
CA LEU A 25 -4.52 0.45 -11.52
C LEU A 25 -5.38 1.71 -11.32
N ARG A 26 -5.80 2.31 -12.43
CA ARG A 26 -6.75 3.42 -12.49
C ARG A 26 -7.72 3.22 -13.65
N ALA A 27 -9.01 3.46 -13.40
CA ALA A 27 -10.05 3.43 -14.45
C ALA A 27 -9.97 4.60 -15.44
N ARG A 28 -9.42 5.74 -15.00
CA ARG A 28 -9.24 6.97 -15.78
C ARG A 28 -8.23 7.90 -15.11
N GLY A 29 -7.88 8.99 -15.79
CA GLY A 29 -7.11 10.11 -15.22
C GLY A 29 -6.21 10.75 -16.27
N SER A 30 -5.58 11.87 -15.94
CA SER A 30 -4.72 12.57 -16.91
C SER A 30 -3.41 11.83 -17.21
N ALA A 31 -2.78 12.22 -18.32
CA ALA A 31 -1.47 11.73 -18.72
C ALA A 31 -0.35 11.96 -17.69
N GLY A 32 -0.51 12.91 -16.76
CA GLY A 32 0.46 13.16 -15.69
C GLY A 32 1.87 13.49 -16.18
N GLY A 33 2.00 14.11 -17.37
CA GLY A 33 3.29 14.41 -18.00
C GLY A 33 3.91 13.26 -18.80
N HIS A 34 3.22 12.12 -18.93
CA HIS A 34 3.68 11.00 -19.75
C HIS A 34 3.30 11.20 -21.22
N ASN A 35 4.29 11.43 -22.09
CA ASN A 35 4.09 11.73 -23.51
C ASN A 35 3.24 10.67 -24.24
N GLY A 36 3.45 9.39 -23.94
CA GLY A 36 2.65 8.32 -24.54
C GLY A 36 1.18 8.33 -24.11
N LEU A 37 0.87 8.72 -22.87
CA LEU A 37 -0.51 8.82 -22.42
C LEU A 37 -1.18 10.06 -23.03
N THR A 38 -0.43 11.16 -23.17
CA THR A 38 -0.92 12.35 -23.88
C THR A 38 -1.30 12.03 -25.32
N ASP A 39 -0.49 11.24 -26.02
CA ASP A 39 -0.80 10.86 -27.41
C ASP A 39 -2.00 9.91 -27.51
N ILE A 40 -2.10 8.93 -26.60
CA ILE A 40 -3.27 8.05 -26.51
C ILE A 40 -4.54 8.86 -26.23
N GLU A 41 -4.53 9.75 -25.24
CA GLU A 41 -5.66 10.63 -24.90
C GLU A 41 -6.07 11.50 -26.09
N ARG A 42 -5.10 12.03 -26.83
CA ARG A 42 -5.32 12.83 -28.05
C ARG A 42 -5.97 12.02 -29.16
N LEU A 43 -5.53 10.78 -29.38
CA LEU A 43 -6.04 9.90 -30.44
C LEU A 43 -7.42 9.32 -30.10
N LEU A 44 -7.67 9.00 -28.83
CA LEU A 44 -8.96 8.50 -28.36
C LEU A 44 -9.99 9.62 -28.17
N GLY A 45 -9.54 10.86 -27.95
CA GLY A 45 -10.39 11.99 -27.60
C GLY A 45 -10.96 11.92 -26.17
N THR A 46 -10.40 11.05 -25.32
CA THR A 46 -10.85 10.82 -23.95
C THR A 46 -9.72 10.30 -23.06
N ASP A 47 -9.78 10.60 -21.77
CA ASP A 47 -8.93 10.02 -20.72
C ASP A 47 -9.62 8.87 -19.96
N ASN A 48 -10.84 8.51 -20.40
CA ASN A 48 -11.67 7.45 -19.84
C ASN A 48 -11.27 6.09 -20.40
N TYR A 49 -10.10 5.61 -19.99
CA TYR A 49 -9.61 4.27 -20.25
C TYR A 49 -8.73 3.78 -19.11
N GLY A 50 -8.71 2.46 -18.92
CA GLY A 50 -7.95 1.80 -17.88
C GLY A 50 -6.44 1.97 -18.08
N ARG A 51 -5.71 2.16 -16.98
CA ARG A 51 -4.24 2.15 -16.99
C ARG A 51 -3.65 1.45 -15.77
N CYS A 52 -2.64 0.63 -15.99
CA CYS A 52 -1.81 0.00 -14.97
C CYS A 52 -0.46 0.72 -14.95
N ARG A 53 -0.26 1.57 -13.94
CA ARG A 53 0.97 2.34 -13.77
C ARG A 53 1.99 1.49 -13.03
N ILE A 54 3.20 1.35 -13.57
CA ILE A 54 4.31 0.58 -13.04
C ILE A 54 5.37 1.57 -12.56
N GLY A 55 5.63 1.57 -11.26
CA GLY A 55 6.55 2.52 -10.65
C GLY A 55 7.98 2.29 -11.11
N ILE A 56 8.63 3.39 -11.46
CA ILE A 56 10.06 3.45 -11.80
C ILE A 56 10.79 4.51 -10.97
N ASP A 57 10.19 4.99 -9.88
CA ASP A 57 10.66 6.04 -8.99
C ASP A 57 11.01 7.40 -9.65
N ALA A 58 11.20 8.41 -8.80
CA ALA A 58 11.47 9.76 -9.27
C ALA A 58 12.94 9.88 -9.72
N PRO A 59 13.24 10.57 -10.83
CA PRO A 59 14.58 10.63 -11.41
C PRO A 59 15.61 11.42 -10.58
N GLY A 60 15.19 11.97 -9.43
CA GLY A 60 16.03 12.80 -8.58
C GLY A 60 16.56 14.03 -9.33
N ARG A 61 17.89 14.06 -9.55
CA ARG A 61 18.57 15.14 -10.29
C ARG A 61 18.74 14.85 -11.78
N ILE A 62 18.39 13.64 -12.23
CA ILE A 62 18.52 13.23 -13.63
C ILE A 62 17.35 13.85 -14.41
N PRO A 63 17.56 14.42 -15.60
CA PRO A 63 16.43 14.83 -16.44
C PRO A 63 15.52 13.64 -16.74
N GLN A 64 14.21 13.80 -16.55
CA GLN A 64 13.24 12.71 -16.70
C GLN A 64 13.36 11.97 -18.03
N LYS A 65 13.60 12.68 -19.14
CA LYS A 65 13.79 12.07 -20.47
C LYS A 65 14.98 11.10 -20.52
N ASP A 66 16.06 11.40 -19.79
CA ASP A 66 17.28 10.62 -19.79
C ASP A 66 17.14 9.44 -18.82
N TYR A 67 16.37 9.64 -17.75
CA TYR A 67 16.04 8.62 -16.78
C TYR A 67 15.20 7.48 -17.37
N VAL A 68 14.09 7.80 -18.06
CA VAL A 68 13.19 6.79 -18.66
C VAL A 68 13.81 6.04 -19.84
N LEU A 69 14.85 6.60 -20.46
CA LEU A 69 15.65 5.96 -21.51
C LEU A 69 16.91 5.28 -20.97
N GLY A 70 17.16 5.40 -19.66
CA GLY A 70 18.31 4.85 -18.97
C GLY A 70 18.16 3.35 -18.69
N ARG A 71 19.18 2.78 -18.06
CA ARG A 71 19.13 1.41 -17.53
C ARG A 71 18.71 1.43 -16.07
N PHE A 72 17.97 0.41 -15.67
CA PHE A 72 17.68 0.18 -14.26
C PHE A 72 18.96 -0.20 -13.49
N THR A 73 19.01 0.19 -12.22
CA THR A 73 20.03 -0.30 -11.28
C THR A 73 19.70 -1.73 -10.84
N GLU A 74 20.66 -2.45 -10.26
CA GLU A 74 20.42 -3.80 -9.74
C GLU A 74 19.29 -3.84 -8.69
N GLU A 75 19.18 -2.81 -7.85
CA GLU A 75 18.10 -2.67 -6.86
C GLU A 75 16.74 -2.49 -7.54
N GLN A 76 16.68 -1.66 -8.59
CA GLN A 76 15.46 -1.46 -9.36
C GLN A 76 15.06 -2.72 -10.12
N GLU A 77 16.00 -3.42 -10.77
CA GLU A 77 15.73 -4.67 -11.48
C GLU A 77 15.16 -5.74 -10.53
N ALA A 78 15.74 -5.87 -9.33
CA ALA A 78 15.26 -6.80 -8.31
C ALA A 78 13.82 -6.50 -7.85
N ALA A 79 13.45 -5.22 -7.74
CA ALA A 79 12.10 -4.80 -7.38
C ALA A 79 11.12 -4.85 -8.57
N LEU A 80 11.60 -4.64 -9.80
CA LEU A 80 10.78 -4.55 -11.00
C LEU A 80 10.28 -5.93 -11.46
N GLY A 81 11.09 -6.99 -11.32
CA GLY A 81 10.68 -8.35 -11.70
C GLY A 81 9.34 -8.76 -11.08
N PRO A 82 9.21 -8.77 -9.73
CA PRO A 82 7.94 -9.06 -9.07
C PRO A 82 6.80 -8.09 -9.42
N ALA A 83 7.13 -6.82 -9.69
CA ALA A 83 6.14 -5.82 -10.09
C ALA A 83 5.55 -6.09 -11.47
N LEU A 84 6.37 -6.56 -12.42
CA LEU A 84 5.94 -6.94 -13.76
C LEU A 84 5.07 -8.20 -13.73
N GLU A 85 5.45 -9.22 -12.94
CA GLU A 85 4.59 -10.39 -12.71
C GLU A 85 3.23 -9.97 -12.15
N ARG A 86 3.24 -9.11 -11.13
CA ARG A 86 2.02 -8.59 -10.53
C ARG A 86 1.20 -7.71 -11.49
N ALA A 87 1.85 -7.01 -12.42
CA ALA A 87 1.17 -6.22 -13.46
C ALA A 87 0.49 -7.13 -14.49
N CYS A 88 1.11 -8.26 -14.85
CA CYS A 88 0.51 -9.28 -15.69
C CYS A 88 -0.73 -9.91 -15.02
N ASP A 89 -0.62 -10.28 -13.74
CA ASP A 89 -1.75 -10.81 -12.96
C ASP A 89 -2.89 -9.79 -12.84
N ALA A 90 -2.54 -8.51 -12.61
CA ALA A 90 -3.49 -7.41 -12.58
C ALA A 90 -4.23 -7.24 -13.92
N ALA A 91 -3.51 -7.32 -15.04
CA ALA A 91 -4.10 -7.23 -16.37
C ALA A 91 -5.01 -8.43 -16.68
N ALA A 92 -4.60 -9.65 -16.30
CA ALA A 92 -5.42 -10.85 -16.44
C ALA A 92 -6.70 -10.77 -15.57
N CYS A 93 -6.58 -10.31 -14.33
CA CYS A 93 -7.72 -10.09 -13.45
C CYS A 93 -8.67 -9.03 -13.99
N TRP A 94 -8.16 -7.92 -14.53
CA TRP A 94 -8.98 -6.90 -15.18
C TRP A 94 -9.73 -7.48 -16.38
N ALA A 95 -9.05 -8.25 -17.24
CA ALA A 95 -9.67 -8.87 -18.41
C ALA A 95 -10.78 -9.88 -18.05
N ALA A 96 -10.64 -10.57 -16.91
CA ALA A 96 -11.60 -11.58 -16.46
C ALA A 96 -12.75 -11.02 -15.60
N GLY A 97 -12.51 -9.94 -14.84
CA GLY A 97 -13.39 -9.50 -13.76
C GLY A 97 -13.57 -7.98 -13.63
N GLY A 98 -13.01 -7.22 -14.57
CA GLY A 98 -13.17 -5.78 -14.66
C GLY A 98 -12.30 -4.97 -13.70
N MET A 99 -12.35 -3.64 -13.88
CA MET A 99 -11.47 -2.70 -13.21
C MET A 99 -11.65 -2.67 -11.68
N THR A 100 -12.88 -2.76 -11.19
CA THR A 100 -13.16 -2.70 -9.74
C THR A 100 -12.50 -3.87 -8.99
N GLN A 101 -12.62 -5.09 -9.51
CA GLN A 101 -12.01 -6.26 -8.88
C GLN A 101 -10.48 -6.16 -8.90
N ALA A 102 -9.92 -5.82 -10.07
CA ALA A 102 -8.49 -5.68 -10.23
C ALA A 102 -7.93 -4.58 -9.30
N MET A 103 -8.57 -3.42 -9.22
CA MET A 103 -8.14 -2.35 -8.30
C MET A 103 -8.17 -2.81 -6.84
N ASN A 104 -9.20 -3.52 -6.40
CA ASN A 104 -9.30 -3.98 -5.01
C ASN A 104 -8.20 -4.99 -4.64
N LEU A 105 -7.82 -5.86 -5.57
CA LEU A 105 -6.79 -6.88 -5.35
C LEU A 105 -5.37 -6.31 -5.49
N PHE A 106 -5.15 -5.41 -6.44
CA PHE A 106 -3.79 -5.01 -6.84
C PHE A 106 -3.39 -3.59 -6.43
N ASN A 107 -4.29 -2.71 -6.00
CA ASN A 107 -3.90 -1.39 -5.48
C ASN A 107 -3.44 -1.34 -4.02
N PRO A 108 -3.85 -2.25 -3.11
CA PRO A 108 -3.28 -2.28 -1.77
C PRO A 108 -1.78 -2.51 -1.83
N ASP A 109 -1.06 -1.84 -0.94
CA ASP A 109 0.34 -2.12 -0.70
C ASP A 109 0.48 -3.59 -0.26
N PRO A 110 1.45 -4.38 -0.79
CA PRO A 110 1.77 -5.67 -0.17
C PRO A 110 1.93 -5.47 1.32
N GLU A 111 1.13 -6.22 2.10
CA GLU A 111 1.04 -6.07 3.54
C GLU A 111 2.46 -6.08 4.14
N PRO A 112 2.83 -5.10 4.98
CA PRO A 112 4.05 -5.25 5.75
C PRO A 112 3.93 -6.54 6.57
N PRO A 113 5.02 -7.29 6.80
CA PRO A 113 4.95 -8.55 7.55
C PRO A 113 4.18 -8.33 8.84
N PRO A 114 3.32 -9.29 9.26
CA PRO A 114 2.45 -9.12 10.41
C PRO A 114 3.28 -8.62 11.58
N ARG A 115 2.91 -7.46 12.12
CA ARG A 115 3.62 -6.87 13.26
C ARG A 115 3.68 -7.96 14.32
N ALA A 116 4.89 -8.37 14.71
CA ALA A 116 5.09 -9.37 15.74
C ALA A 116 4.15 -9.06 16.90
N SER A 117 3.26 -10.00 17.21
CA SER A 117 2.25 -9.86 18.25
C SER A 117 2.92 -9.31 19.50
N ARG A 118 2.62 -8.06 19.87
CA ARG A 118 2.93 -7.59 21.21
C ARG A 118 2.21 -8.53 22.16
N LYS A 119 2.97 -9.36 22.86
CA LYS A 119 2.50 -10.12 24.01
C LYS A 119 1.76 -9.13 24.91
N PRO A 120 0.52 -9.42 25.38
CA PRO A 120 -0.14 -8.53 26.31
C PRO A 120 0.80 -8.38 27.52
N ALA A 121 1.07 -7.12 27.89
CA ALA A 121 1.77 -6.82 29.12
C ALA A 121 1.03 -7.52 30.25
N ALA A 122 1.77 -8.30 31.04
CA ALA A 122 1.24 -8.88 32.25
C ALA A 122 0.63 -7.75 33.09
N ALA A 123 -0.61 -7.96 33.54
CA ALA A 123 -1.21 -7.10 34.55
C ALA A 123 -0.39 -7.28 35.84
N ASP A 124 0.23 -6.21 36.31
CA ASP A 124 0.78 -6.14 37.66
C ASP A 124 -0.40 -6.22 38.63
N ALA A 125 -0.57 -7.40 39.21
CA ALA A 125 -1.51 -7.67 40.29
C ALA A 125 -0.72 -7.70 41.61
N ASP A 126 -0.42 -6.53 42.17
CA ASP A 126 -0.06 -6.40 43.58
C ASP A 126 -1.34 -6.38 44.40
N ALA A 127 -1.85 -7.58 44.69
CA ALA A 127 -2.84 -7.80 45.74
C ALA A 127 -2.09 -8.26 47.00
N GLU A 128 -1.62 -7.29 47.78
CA GLU A 128 -1.08 -7.52 49.12
C GLU A 128 -2.22 -8.00 50.04
N THR A 129 -2.13 -9.26 50.47
CA THR A 129 -3.07 -9.89 51.40
C THR A 129 -2.65 -9.53 52.82
N PRO A 130 -3.51 -8.93 53.67
CA PRO A 130 -3.15 -8.73 55.08
C PRO A 130 -3.28 -10.06 55.83
N SER A 131 -2.18 -10.52 56.40
CA SER A 131 -2.12 -11.63 57.34
C SER A 131 -2.53 -11.16 58.74
N ASP A 132 -3.59 -11.75 59.28
CA ASP A 132 -3.96 -11.64 60.69
C ASP A 132 -2.92 -12.31 61.60
N HIS A 133 -2.35 -11.55 62.53
CA HIS A 133 -1.93 -12.11 63.82
C HIS A 133 -2.18 -11.13 64.98
N VAL A 134 -2.76 -11.72 66.02
CA VAL A 134 -3.42 -11.13 67.19
C VAL A 134 -2.42 -10.88 68.33
N SER A 135 -2.82 -10.02 69.28
CA SER A 135 -2.38 -9.91 70.70
C SER A 135 -1.27 -8.85 70.93
N ASN A 136 -1.31 -7.95 71.92
CA ASN A 136 -2.13 -7.79 73.13
C ASN A 136 -1.88 -6.38 73.72
N GLY A 137 -2.78 -5.89 74.58
CA GLY A 137 -2.33 -5.18 75.79
C GLY A 137 -2.85 -3.76 76.09
N ALA A 138 -3.83 -3.74 77.01
CA ALA A 138 -3.85 -2.93 78.24
C ALA A 138 -4.36 -1.47 78.28
N GLY A 139 -5.24 -1.22 79.27
CA GLY A 139 -5.56 0.07 79.89
C GLY A 139 -6.97 0.58 79.55
N ALA A 140 -8.04 0.18 80.25
CA ALA A 140 -8.49 0.71 81.54
C ALA A 140 -8.48 2.25 81.60
N ASP A 141 -9.64 2.92 81.64
CA ASP A 141 -10.19 3.46 82.88
C ASP A 141 -11.57 4.12 82.65
N SER A 142 -12.40 4.01 83.70
CA SER A 142 -13.68 4.63 84.04
C SER A 142 -13.95 6.04 83.49
N GLY A 143 -15.19 6.41 83.15
CA GLY A 143 -16.22 6.78 84.13
C GLY A 143 -16.49 8.30 84.09
N PRO A 144 -17.60 8.80 84.65
CA PRO A 144 -18.54 9.62 83.87
C PRO A 144 -18.65 11.09 84.32
N GLN A 145 -19.20 11.95 83.46
CA GLN A 145 -20.33 12.86 83.70
C GLN A 145 -20.80 13.46 82.37
#